data_AF-A0A5D6YC96-F1
#
_entry.id   AF-A0A5D6YC96-F1
#
_cell.length_a   1.000
_cell.length_b   1.000
_cell.length_c   1.000
_cell.angle_alpha   90.00
_cell.angle_beta   90.00
_cell.angle_gamma   90.00
#
_symmetry.space_group_name_H-M   'P 1'
#
loop_
_entity.id
_entity.type
_entity.pdbx_description
1 polymer ?
#
loop_
_entity_poly.entity_id
_entity_poly.type
_entity_poly.pdbx_seq_one_letter_code
_entity_poly.pdbx_strand_id
1 'polypeptide(L)' 'MVNTKNALTVVATAAFLATASAAPMPTGTWPTSKETVKFDKPFVVEAGKPFDGGMKTYERSNVQCTGDDETGSASA' A
#
# COMPACT_ATOMS: atom_id res chain seq x y z
N MET A 1 53.04 6.86 5.37
CA MET A 1 52.46 8.21 5.27
C MET A 1 51.13 8.11 4.54
N VAL A 2 50.12 8.94 4.86
CA VAL A 2 48.75 8.88 4.28
C VAL A 2 48.23 10.32 4.11
N ASN A 3 47.60 10.68 2.97
CA ASN A 3 46.99 12.02 2.81
C ASN A 3 45.86 12.19 1.73
N THR A 4 44.63 11.72 2.02
CA THR A 4 43.39 12.56 2.10
C THR A 4 42.76 13.33 0.88
N LYS A 5 41.54 12.88 0.43
CA LYS A 5 40.28 13.59 -0.07
C LYS A 5 39.93 13.89 -1.58
N ASN A 6 38.70 13.42 -1.96
CA ASN A 6 37.60 13.96 -2.86
C ASN A 6 37.84 14.26 -4.38
N ALA A 7 36.90 14.27 -5.37
CA ALA A 7 35.51 13.75 -5.69
C ALA A 7 35.23 14.04 -7.24
N LEU A 8 34.09 13.95 -8.01
CA LEU A 8 32.63 13.63 -7.95
C LEU A 8 32.06 13.39 -9.41
N THR A 9 30.82 12.87 -9.67
CA THR A 9 30.28 12.50 -11.03
C THR A 9 28.72 12.59 -11.22
N VAL A 10 28.15 12.84 -12.43
CA VAL A 10 26.67 12.80 -12.78
C VAL A 10 26.36 12.52 -14.30
N VAL A 11 25.31 11.73 -14.65
CA VAL A 11 24.64 11.57 -15.99
C VAL A 11 23.14 11.13 -15.82
N ALA A 12 22.20 11.35 -16.79
CA ALA A 12 20.78 10.91 -16.73
C ALA A 12 20.06 10.67 -18.11
N THR A 13 18.95 9.90 -18.14
CA THR A 13 18.09 9.53 -19.32
C THR A 13 16.62 9.22 -18.93
N ALA A 14 15.65 9.18 -19.87
CA ALA A 14 14.19 9.01 -19.60
C ALA A 14 13.42 8.09 -20.60
N ALA A 15 12.17 7.68 -20.28
CA ALA A 15 11.34 6.71 -21.04
C ALA A 15 9.80 6.93 -20.90
N PHE A 16 8.98 6.16 -21.65
CA PHE A 16 7.49 6.23 -21.71
C PHE A 16 6.78 4.89 -21.33
N LEU A 17 5.46 4.93 -21.09
CA LEU A 17 4.66 3.88 -20.43
C LEU A 17 3.40 3.44 -21.22
N ALA A 18 2.72 2.37 -20.75
CA ALA A 18 1.45 1.83 -21.27
C ALA A 18 0.45 1.50 -20.14
N THR A 19 -0.84 1.33 -20.47
CA THR A 19 -1.96 1.25 -19.50
C THR A 19 -2.81 -0.04 -19.61
N ALA A 20 -3.66 -0.29 -18.60
CA ALA A 20 -4.58 -1.43 -18.51
C ALA A 20 -5.95 -1.00 -17.97
N SER A 21 -7.00 -1.83 -18.13
CA SER A 21 -8.39 -1.51 -17.75
C SER A 21 -9.04 -2.59 -16.88
N ALA A 22 -10.10 -2.22 -16.15
CA ALA A 22 -10.76 -3.05 -15.13
C ALA A 22 -12.15 -3.58 -15.55
N ALA A 23 -12.59 -4.66 -14.91
CA ALA A 23 -13.87 -5.35 -15.14
C ALA A 23 -14.87 -5.14 -13.98
N PRO A 24 -16.19 -5.27 -14.20
CA PRO A 24 -17.21 -5.02 -13.18
C PRO A 24 -17.29 -6.12 -12.09
N MET A 25 -17.76 -5.74 -10.91
CA MET A 25 -17.96 -6.66 -9.77
C MET A 25 -19.18 -7.58 -9.96
N PRO A 26 -19.14 -8.83 -9.45
CA PRO A 26 -20.28 -9.75 -9.49
C PRO A 26 -21.49 -9.28 -8.66
N THR A 27 -22.70 -9.56 -9.15
CA THR A 27 -23.96 -9.33 -8.44
C THR A 27 -24.37 -10.54 -7.59
N GLY A 28 -24.76 -10.32 -6.34
CA GLY A 28 -25.22 -11.36 -5.43
C GLY A 28 -25.25 -10.91 -3.96
N THR A 29 -25.76 -11.77 -3.08
CA THR A 29 -25.75 -11.54 -1.63
C THR A 29 -24.38 -11.90 -1.08
N TRP A 30 -23.61 -10.89 -0.67
CA TRP A 30 -22.34 -11.07 0.01
C TRP A 30 -22.55 -11.44 1.49
N PRO A 31 -21.69 -12.29 2.10
CA PRO A 31 -21.78 -12.60 3.53
C PRO A 31 -21.58 -11.36 4.41
N THR A 32 -22.44 -11.17 5.40
CA THR A 32 -22.26 -10.11 6.41
C THR A 32 -21.02 -10.38 7.24
N SER A 33 -20.19 -9.34 7.46
CA SER A 33 -19.07 -9.38 8.39
C SER A 33 -19.53 -9.69 9.82
N LYS A 34 -18.74 -10.46 10.58
CA LYS A 34 -19.09 -10.85 11.96
C LYS A 34 -18.87 -9.74 12.99
N GLU A 35 -17.93 -8.84 12.72
CA GLU A 35 -17.43 -7.83 13.67
C GLU A 35 -16.59 -6.78 12.91
N THR A 36 -16.52 -5.55 13.41
CA THR A 36 -15.58 -4.53 12.94
C THR A 36 -14.50 -4.27 14.00
N VAL A 37 -13.26 -4.59 13.67
CA VAL A 37 -12.08 -4.35 14.52
C VAL A 37 -11.35 -3.10 14.03
N LYS A 38 -11.15 -2.13 14.92
CA LYS A 38 -10.43 -0.88 14.61
C LYS A 38 -9.02 -0.90 15.21
N PHE A 39 -8.00 -0.56 14.43
CA PHE A 39 -6.62 -0.43 14.89
C PHE A 39 -6.12 1.02 14.85
N ASP A 40 -5.45 1.46 15.92
CA ASP A 40 -4.77 2.76 16.05
C ASP A 40 -3.41 2.79 15.32
N LYS A 41 -2.82 1.63 15.06
CA LYS A 41 -1.53 1.45 14.38
C LYS A 41 -1.57 0.25 13.44
N PRO A 42 -0.59 0.08 12.53
CA PRO A 42 -0.52 -1.12 11.70
C PRO A 42 -0.46 -2.40 12.55
N PHE A 43 -1.31 -3.37 12.23
CA PHE A 43 -1.22 -4.72 12.77
C PHE A 43 -0.16 -5.51 11.99
N VAL A 44 0.86 -6.02 12.68
CA VAL A 44 1.98 -6.76 12.06
C VAL A 44 1.71 -8.26 12.16
N VAL A 45 1.61 -8.93 11.02
CA VAL A 45 1.54 -10.40 10.95
C VAL A 45 2.95 -10.97 11.09
N GLU A 46 3.14 -11.90 12.02
CA GLU A 46 4.46 -12.52 12.27
C GLU A 46 4.85 -13.51 11.17
N ALA A 47 6.14 -13.54 10.83
CA ALA A 47 6.68 -14.49 9.86
C ALA A 47 6.41 -15.94 10.30
N GLY A 48 5.89 -16.76 9.38
CA GLY A 48 5.55 -18.16 9.66
C GLY A 48 4.23 -18.37 10.43
N LYS A 49 3.48 -17.32 10.77
CA LYS A 49 2.13 -17.44 11.33
C LYS A 49 1.07 -16.97 10.32
N PRO A 50 0.13 -17.82 9.88
CA PRO A 50 -0.99 -17.35 9.06
C PRO A 50 -1.93 -16.47 9.91
N PHE A 51 -2.43 -15.39 9.31
CA PHE A 51 -3.45 -14.54 9.92
C PHE A 51 -4.84 -14.96 9.42
N ASP A 52 -5.68 -15.47 10.31
CA ASP A 52 -7.10 -15.67 10.04
C ASP A 52 -7.90 -14.39 10.38
N GLY A 53 -8.41 -13.71 9.35
CA GLY A 53 -9.31 -12.57 9.52
C GLY A 53 -10.69 -12.95 10.06
N GLY A 54 -11.03 -14.24 10.13
CA GLY A 54 -12.22 -14.77 10.80
C GLY A 54 -13.57 -14.33 10.21
N MET A 55 -13.58 -13.73 9.02
CA MET A 55 -14.69 -12.94 8.44
C MET A 55 -15.08 -11.70 9.27
N LYS A 56 -14.08 -10.93 9.72
CA LYS A 56 -14.25 -9.59 10.32
C LYS A 56 -13.86 -8.49 9.34
N THR A 57 -14.41 -7.30 9.56
CA THR A 57 -13.97 -6.04 8.94
C THR A 57 -12.81 -5.50 9.77
N TYR A 58 -11.74 -5.05 9.10
CA TYR A 58 -10.60 -4.41 9.75
C TYR A 58 -10.40 -3.01 9.18
N GLU A 59 -10.32 -2.01 10.06
CA GLU A 59 -10.18 -0.61 9.68
C GLU A 59 -9.21 0.13 10.61
N ARG A 60 -8.81 1.35 10.21
CA ARG A 60 -7.99 2.23 11.06
C ARG A 60 -8.90 3.16 11.85
N SER A 61 -8.74 3.21 13.16
CA SER A 61 -9.49 4.15 14.02
C SER A 61 -9.05 5.61 13.85
N ASN A 62 -7.85 5.83 13.31
CA ASN A 62 -7.16 7.11 13.24
C ASN A 62 -6.68 7.49 11.82
N VAL A 63 -7.16 6.82 10.78
CA VAL A 63 -6.90 7.20 9.38
C VAL A 63 -8.23 7.27 8.66
N GLN A 64 -8.64 8.48 8.28
CA GLN A 64 -9.74 8.70 7.37
C GLN A 64 -9.17 8.87 5.96
N CYS A 65 -9.43 7.91 5.07
CA CYS A 65 -9.08 8.09 3.66
C CYS A 65 -9.99 9.18 3.06
N THR A 66 -9.40 10.16 2.37
CA THR A 66 -10.10 11.30 1.74
C THR A 66 -9.92 11.34 0.21
N GLY A 67 -9.27 10.32 -0.36
CA GLY A 67 -8.84 10.23 -1.74
C GLY A 67 -7.43 9.61 -1.81
N ASP A 68 -6.85 9.57 -3.01
CA ASP A 68 -5.46 9.18 -3.22
C ASP A 68 -4.54 10.38 -2.89
N ASP A 69 -3.75 10.29 -1.82
CA ASP A 69 -2.63 11.21 -1.52
C ASP A 69 -1.32 10.39 -1.34
N GLU A 70 -1.21 9.34 -2.16
CA GLU A 70 0.00 8.53 -2.27
C GLU A 70 1.04 9.32 -3.08
N THR A 71 2.23 9.52 -2.51
CA THR A 71 3.19 10.55 -2.96
C THR A 71 3.99 10.21 -4.24
N GLY A 72 3.39 9.45 -5.17
CA GLY A 72 4.06 8.87 -6.33
C GLY A 72 3.20 8.80 -7.60
N SER A 73 2.95 9.96 -8.21
CA SER A 73 2.18 10.16 -9.47
C SER A 73 0.66 10.00 -9.32
N ALA A 74 -0.09 10.87 -10.00
CA ALA A 74 -1.55 10.79 -10.03
C ALA A 74 -2.02 9.49 -10.74
N SER A 75 -3.04 8.86 -10.17
CA SER A 75 -3.85 7.82 -10.81
C SER A 75 -4.48 8.39 -12.10
N ALA A 76 -4.43 7.59 -13.18
CA ALA A 76 -4.75 7.99 -14.56
C ALA A 76 -6.07 7.41 -15.07
#